data_AF-A0AAW5L4N8-F1
#
_entry.id   AF-A0AAW5L4N8-F1
#
_cell.length_a   1.000
_cell.length_b   1.000
_cell.length_c   1.000
_cell.angle_alpha   90.00
_cell.angle_beta   90.00
_cell.angle_gamma   90.00
#
_symmetry.space_group_name_H-M   'P 1'
#
loop_
_entity.id
_entity.type
_entity.pdbx_description
1 polymer ?
#
loop_
_entity_poly.entity_id
_entity_poly.type
_entity_poly.pdbx_seq_one_letter_code
_entity_poly.pdbx_strand_id
1 'polypeptide(L)'
;MYNFYHSFLTFFTAKKIQDLKQLIANEISGSFKPIQEYCKRLYQDIDAIINGCVYTFSNGLLEGQVNRLKTIKRMIYGRGSAELLRIRVLYNSAHR
;
A
#
# COMPACT_ATOMS: atom_id res chain seq x y z
N MET A 1 -16.12 -9.91 9.03
CA MET A 1 -15.12 -8.83 8.87
C MET A 1 -13.98 -8.94 9.88
N TYR A 2 -14.25 -8.99 11.19
CA TYR A 2 -13.22 -9.15 12.23
C TYR A 2 -12.37 -10.42 12.08
N ASN A 3 -13.01 -11.57 11.83
CA ASN A 3 -12.32 -12.85 11.64
C ASN A 3 -11.38 -12.85 10.43
N PHE A 4 -11.80 -12.22 9.32
CA PHE A 4 -10.97 -12.04 8.13
C PHE A 4 -9.73 -11.21 8.46
N TYR A 5 -9.91 -10.06 9.12
CA TYR A 5 -8.81 -9.16 9.47
C TYR A 5 -7.77 -9.83 10.38
N HIS A 6 -8.22 -10.51 11.45
CA HIS A 6 -7.32 -11.21 12.36
C HIS A 6 -6.56 -12.34 11.67
N SER A 7 -7.26 -13.14 10.87
CA SER A 7 -6.64 -14.20 10.08
C SER A 7 -5.58 -13.62 9.14
N PHE A 8 -5.96 -12.61 8.36
CA PHE A 8 -5.10 -11.91 7.42
C PHE A 8 -3.82 -11.36 8.05
N LEU A 9 -3.92 -10.64 9.18
CA LEU A 9 -2.75 -10.13 9.90
C LEU A 9 -1.83 -11.24 10.40
N THR A 10 -2.42 -12.31 10.92
CA THR A 10 -1.65 -13.44 11.45
C THR A 10 -0.84 -14.10 10.32
N PHE A 11 -1.39 -14.21 9.12
CA PHE A 11 -0.68 -14.75 7.94
C PHE A 11 0.46 -13.86 7.46
N PHE A 12 0.25 -12.54 7.40
CA PHE A 12 1.31 -11.59 7.04
C PHE A 12 2.47 -11.62 8.05
N THR A 13 2.16 -11.72 9.33
CA THR A 13 3.17 -11.79 10.40
C THR A 13 3.94 -13.12 10.35
N ALA A 14 3.25 -14.23 10.07
CA ALA A 14 3.85 -15.56 9.97
C ALA A 14 4.57 -15.84 8.63
N LYS A 15 4.48 -14.92 7.65
CA LYS A 15 5.03 -15.05 6.27
C LYS A 15 4.65 -16.35 5.55
N LYS A 16 3.50 -16.94 5.88
CA LYS A 16 3.02 -18.18 5.23
C LYS A 16 2.25 -17.86 3.95
N ILE A 17 2.99 -17.79 2.85
CA ILE A 17 2.48 -17.39 1.53
C ILE A 17 1.47 -18.38 0.94
N GLN A 18 1.66 -19.69 1.16
CA GLN A 18 0.72 -20.72 0.68
C GLN A 18 -0.67 -20.57 1.31
N ASP A 19 -0.71 -20.23 2.60
CA ASP A 19 -1.96 -20.09 3.36
C ASP A 19 -2.76 -18.85 2.91
N LEU A 20 -2.08 -17.80 2.43
CA LEU A 20 -2.71 -16.58 1.92
C LEU A 20 -3.57 -16.86 0.67
N LYS A 21 -3.07 -17.68 -0.26
CA LYS A 21 -3.82 -18.05 -1.49
C LYS A 21 -5.13 -18.77 -1.15
N GLN A 22 -5.08 -19.68 -0.18
CA GLN A 22 -6.27 -20.42 0.25
C GLN A 22 -7.29 -19.53 0.94
N LEU A 23 -6.84 -18.62 1.82
CA LEU A 23 -7.73 -17.68 2.49
C LEU A 23 -8.45 -16.77 1.47
N ILE A 24 -7.72 -16.22 0.51
CA ILE A 24 -8.29 -15.35 -0.54
C ILE A 24 -9.35 -16.11 -1.34
N ALA A 25 -9.07 -17.36 -1.74
CA ALA A 25 -10.02 -18.19 -2.50
C ALA A 25 -11.32 -18.47 -1.71
N ASN A 26 -11.20 -18.75 -0.41
CA ASN A 26 -12.35 -19.00 0.47
C ASN A 26 -13.23 -17.75 0.62
N GLU A 27 -12.60 -16.57 0.77
CA GLU A 27 -13.30 -15.31 1.01
C GLU A 27 -13.92 -14.70 -0.27
N ILE A 28 -13.36 -15.02 -1.45
CA ILE A 28 -13.99 -14.70 -2.75
C ILE A 28 -15.34 -15.42 -2.89
N SER A 29 -15.45 -16.64 -2.35
CA SER A 29 -16.67 -17.45 -2.38
C SER A 29 -17.63 -17.15 -1.22
N GLY A 30 -17.25 -16.24 -0.32
CA GLY A 30 -18.05 -15.83 0.85
C GLY A 30 -19.30 -15.03 0.46
N SER A 31 -20.02 -14.48 1.44
CA SER A 31 -21.28 -13.75 1.21
C SER A 31 -21.14 -12.21 1.26
N PHE A 32 -19.99 -11.69 1.72
CA PHE A 32 -19.82 -10.25 1.97
C PHE A 32 -19.05 -9.54 0.83
N LYS A 33 -19.80 -8.82 -0.01
CA LYS A 33 -19.31 -8.19 -1.24
C LYS A 33 -18.06 -7.30 -1.08
N PRO A 34 -17.93 -6.43 -0.04
CA PRO A 34 -16.72 -5.62 0.12
C PRO A 34 -15.45 -6.45 0.35
N ILE A 35 -15.55 -7.56 1.09
CA ILE A 35 -14.41 -8.48 1.32
C ILE A 35 -14.10 -9.24 0.04
N GLN A 36 -15.11 -9.70 -0.71
CA GLN A 36 -14.88 -10.35 -2.00
C GLN A 36 -14.16 -9.43 -2.98
N GLU A 37 -14.60 -8.18 -3.13
CA GLU A 37 -13.97 -7.22 -4.03
C GLU A 37 -12.54 -6.88 -3.62
N TYR A 38 -12.29 -6.80 -2.31
CA TYR A 38 -10.95 -6.63 -1.77
C TYR A 38 -10.07 -7.86 -2.06
N CYS A 39 -10.56 -9.07 -1.82
CA CYS A 39 -9.85 -10.32 -2.09
C CYS A 39 -9.56 -10.52 -3.58
N LYS A 40 -10.47 -10.12 -4.48
CA LYS A 40 -10.24 -10.13 -5.93
C LYS A 40 -9.07 -9.23 -6.33
N ARG A 41 -8.98 -8.02 -5.77
CA ARG A 41 -7.85 -7.11 -6.01
C ARG A 41 -6.56 -7.67 -5.43
N LEU A 42 -6.58 -8.20 -4.21
CA LEU A 42 -5.43 -8.89 -3.62
C LEU A 42 -4.94 -10.07 -4.46
N TYR A 43 -5.85 -10.82 -5.07
CA TYR A 43 -5.50 -11.94 -5.94
C TYR A 43 -4.81 -11.47 -7.23
N GLN A 44 -5.23 -10.33 -7.80
CA GLN A 44 -4.58 -9.73 -8.97
C GLN A 44 -3.14 -9.31 -8.67
N ASP A 45 -2.89 -8.79 -7.47
CA ASP A 45 -1.57 -8.30 -7.04
C ASP A 45 -0.74 -9.35 -6.28
N ILE A 46 -1.11 -10.64 -6.36
CA ILE A 46 -0.56 -11.67 -5.48
C ILE A 46 0.95 -11.84 -5.66
N ASP A 47 1.48 -11.72 -6.87
CA ASP A 47 2.91 -11.82 -7.13
C ASP A 47 3.69 -10.68 -6.48
N ALA A 48 3.13 -9.47 -6.46
CA ALA A 48 3.72 -8.32 -5.75
C ALA A 48 3.73 -8.56 -4.23
N ILE A 49 2.67 -9.14 -3.68
CA ILE A 49 2.58 -9.49 -2.25
C ILE A 49 3.62 -10.56 -1.89
N ILE A 50 3.73 -11.61 -2.71
CA ILE A 50 4.73 -12.68 -2.54
C ILE A 50 6.13 -12.10 -2.55
N ASN A 51 6.45 -11.27 -3.55
CA ASN A 51 7.74 -10.59 -3.63
C ASN A 51 8.00 -9.70 -2.41
N GLY A 52 6.99 -8.96 -1.92
CA GLY A 52 7.09 -8.16 -0.70
C GLY A 52 7.32 -8.98 0.58
N CYS A 53 6.91 -10.25 0.62
CA CYS A 53 7.19 -11.16 1.74
C CYS A 53 8.58 -11.81 1.66
N VAL A 54 9.02 -12.15 0.43
CA VAL A 54 10.29 -12.82 0.14
C VAL A 54 11.47 -11.86 0.30
N TYR A 55 11.38 -10.67 -0.28
CA TYR A 55 12.45 -9.69 -0.24
C TYR A 55 12.36 -8.81 1.01
N THR A 56 13.52 -8.37 1.50
CA THR A 56 13.60 -7.41 2.62
C THR A 56 13.46 -5.96 2.18
N PHE A 57 13.38 -5.70 0.87
CA PHE A 57 13.21 -4.36 0.33
C PHE A 57 11.78 -3.88 0.58
N SER A 58 11.65 -2.70 1.19
CA SER A 58 10.37 -2.04 1.37
C SER A 58 10.27 -0.81 0.48
N ASN A 59 9.07 -0.53 -0.02
CA ASN A 59 8.77 0.74 -0.69
C ASN A 59 8.70 1.92 0.30
N GLY A 60 9.00 1.73 1.59
CA GLY A 60 8.83 2.74 2.63
C GLY A 60 9.61 4.03 2.39
N LEU A 61 10.83 3.94 1.86
CA LEU A 61 11.62 5.14 1.50
C LEU A 61 10.95 5.95 0.38
N LEU A 62 10.51 5.26 -0.67
CA LEU A 62 9.80 5.85 -1.81
C LEU A 62 8.46 6.44 -1.38
N GLU A 63 7.67 5.71 -0.61
CA GLU A 63 6.41 6.16 -0.03
C GLU A 63 6.61 7.38 0.87
N GLY A 64 7.70 7.43 1.64
CA GLY A 64 8.09 8.59 2.42
C GLY A 64 8.33 9.83 1.56
N GLN A 65 9.05 9.69 0.44
CA GLN A 65 9.27 10.80 -0.50
C GLN A 65 7.96 11.23 -1.19
N VAL A 66 7.12 10.27 -1.59
CA VAL A 66 5.80 10.56 -2.17
C VAL A 66 4.91 11.28 -1.15
N ASN A 67 4.93 10.88 0.13
CA ASN A 67 4.18 11.56 1.19
C ASN A 67 4.71 12.97 1.43
N ARG A 68 6.03 13.17 1.47
CA ARG A 68 6.64 14.52 1.54
C ARG A 68 6.15 15.40 0.39
N LEU A 69 6.17 14.89 -0.84
CA LEU A 69 5.68 15.60 -2.02
C LEU A 69 4.19 15.94 -1.91
N LYS A 70 3.35 14.98 -1.50
CA LYS A 70 1.92 15.20 -1.28
C LYS A 70 1.67 16.27 -0.21
N THR A 71 2.44 16.28 0.87
CA THR A 71 2.35 17.30 1.93
C THR A 71 2.72 18.68 1.40
N ILE A 72 3.82 18.82 0.65
CA ILE A 72 4.20 20.10 0.03
C ILE A 72 3.09 20.58 -0.90
N LYS A 73 2.52 19.70 -1.74
CA LYS A 73 1.41 20.04 -2.62
C LYS A 73 0.16 20.52 -1.85
N ARG A 74 -0.19 19.85 -0.74
CA ARG A 74 -1.33 20.23 0.14
C ARG A 74 -1.12 21.59 0.80
N MET A 75 0.10 21.92 1.21
CA MET A 75 0.44 23.23 1.79
C MET A 75 0.27 24.40 0.81
N ILE A 76 0.15 24.13 -0.50
CA ILE A 76 -0.06 25.16 -1.53
C ILE A 76 -1.57 25.34 -1.84
N TYR A 77 -2.47 24.69 -1.07
CA TYR A 77 -3.93 24.86 -1.15
C TYR A 77 -4.51 24.80 -2.58
N GLY A 78 -4.01 23.84 -3.38
CA GLY A 78 -4.49 23.64 -4.76
C GLY A 78 -3.92 24.61 -5.80
N ARG A 79 -3.06 25.56 -5.41
CA ARG A 79 -2.42 26.53 -6.33
C ARG A 79 -1.02 26.10 -6.81
N GLY A 80 -0.64 24.85 -6.57
CA GLY A 80 0.68 24.33 -6.93
C GLY A 80 0.72 23.82 -8.36
N SER A 81 1.11 24.66 -9.31
CA SER A 81 1.55 24.18 -10.64
C SER A 81 2.77 23.27 -10.48
N ALA A 82 3.08 22.45 -11.49
CA ALA A 82 4.25 21.57 -11.46
C ALA A 82 5.56 22.35 -11.21
N GLU A 83 5.66 23.55 -11.77
CA GLU A 83 6.79 24.47 -11.59
C GLU A 83 6.90 24.97 -10.15
N LEU A 84 5.79 25.43 -9.54
CA LEU A 84 5.77 25.88 -8.15
C LEU A 84 6.11 24.74 -7.17
N LEU A 85 5.63 23.52 -7.46
CA LEU A 85 5.99 22.34 -6.68
C LEU A 85 7.49 22.06 -6.77
N ARG A 86 8.07 22.14 -7.97
CA ARG A 86 9.51 21.95 -8.20
C ARG A 86 10.35 22.95 -7.43
N ILE A 87 10.02 24.25 -7.51
CA ILE A 87 10.72 25.31 -6.77
C ILE A 87 10.69 25.01 -5.27
N ARG A 88 9.52 24.67 -4.72
CA ARG A 88 9.38 24.45 -3.28
C ARG A 88 10.05 23.18 -2.78
N VAL A 89 10.10 22.13 -3.61
CA VAL A 89 10.84 20.89 -3.30
C VAL A 89 12.34 21.15 -3.30
N LEU A 90 12.87 21.87 -4.29
CA LEU A 90 14.30 22.18 -4.39
C LEU A 90 14.74 23.15 -3.30
N TYR A 91 13.98 24.23 -3.07
CA TYR A 91 14.24 25.18 -1.99
C TYR A 91 14.29 24.50 -0.61
N ASN A 92 13.32 23.63 -0.32
CA ASN A 92 13.28 22.87 0.94
C ASN A 92 14.32 21.74 1.02
N SER A 93 15.06 21.47 -0.05
CA SER A 93 16.19 20.52 -0.04
C SER A 93 17.53 21.25 0.11
N ALA A 94 17.61 22.53 -0.29
CA ALA A 94 18.80 23.38 -0.16
C ALA A 94 18.95 24.01 1.24
N HIS A 95 17.89 23.98 2.06
CA HIS A 95 17.85 24.55 3.41
C HIS A 95 17.57 23.51 4.50
N ARG A 96 17.82 22.24 4.21
CA ARG A 96 17.88 21.14 5.19
C ARG A 96 19.33 20.81 5.46
#